data_AF-A0A7Y5J720-F1
#
_entry.id   AF-A0A7Y5J720-F1
#
_cell.length_a   1.000
_cell.length_b   1.000
_cell.length_c   1.000
_cell.angle_alpha   90.00
_cell.angle_beta   90.00
_cell.angle_gamma   90.00
#
_symmetry.space_group_name_H-M   'P 1'
#
loop_
_entity.id
_entity.type
_entity.pdbx_description
1 polymer ?
#
loop_
_entity_poly.entity_id
_entity_poly.type
_entity_poly.pdbx_seq_one_letter_code
_entity_poly.pdbx_strand_id
1 'polypeptide(L)'
;MSETKPSLNFIEEIIEEDIRNGKHAGRVHTRFPPEPNGYLHIGHAKAITVNFELAQKYGGKTNLRMDDTNPSTEKTDFVDNIKNDIRWLGFEWEGEELYASDYFDQLY
;
A
#
# COMPACT_ATOMS: atom_id res chain seq x y z
N MET A 1 34.38 -6.07 -8.80
CA MET A 1 33.52 -7.08 -8.14
C MET A 1 32.17 -6.99 -8.83
N SER A 2 31.73 -8.05 -9.51
CA SER A 2 30.39 -8.09 -10.12
C SER A 2 29.38 -8.29 -9.00
N GLU A 3 28.60 -7.27 -8.66
CA GLU A 3 27.45 -7.43 -7.79
C GLU A 3 26.45 -8.37 -8.47
N THR A 4 26.26 -9.55 -7.90
CA THR A 4 25.16 -10.45 -8.26
C THR A 4 23.87 -9.77 -7.85
N LYS A 5 23.10 -9.26 -8.82
CA LYS A 5 21.75 -8.77 -8.56
C LYS A 5 20.93 -9.91 -7.94
N PRO A 6 20.24 -9.70 -6.81
CA PRO A 6 19.40 -10.72 -6.22
C PRO A 6 18.31 -11.15 -7.21
N SER A 7 17.91 -12.42 -7.15
CA SER A 7 16.78 -12.93 -7.93
C SER A 7 15.51 -12.18 -7.54
N LEU A 8 14.68 -11.89 -8.54
CA LEU A 8 13.37 -11.27 -8.31
C LEU A 8 12.49 -12.19 -7.44
N ASN A 9 11.63 -11.60 -6.63
CA ASN A 9 10.53 -12.34 -6.01
C ASN A 9 9.34 -12.47 -6.99
N PHE A 10 8.42 -13.39 -6.70
CA PHE A 10 7.31 -13.68 -7.62
C PHE A 10 6.40 -12.47 -7.92
N ILE A 11 6.28 -11.50 -7.00
CA ILE A 11 5.48 -10.29 -7.23
C ILE A 11 6.20 -9.38 -8.23
N GLU A 12 7.52 -9.25 -8.09
CA GLU A 12 8.35 -8.50 -9.02
C GLU A 12 8.33 -9.14 -10.41
N GLU A 13 8.40 -10.46 -10.51
CA GLU A 13 8.29 -11.18 -11.79
C GLU A 13 6.97 -10.83 -12.52
N ILE A 14 5.85 -10.82 -11.79
CA ILE A 14 4.54 -10.43 -12.34
C ILE A 14 4.53 -8.97 -12.80
N ILE A 15 5.09 -8.06 -12.00
CA ILE A 15 5.17 -6.63 -12.35
C ILE A 15 6.02 -6.41 -13.61
N GLU A 16 7.18 -7.06 -13.70
CA GLU A 16 8.08 -6.97 -14.87
C GLU A 16 7.40 -7.51 -16.14
N GLU A 17 6.64 -8.60 -16.03
CA GLU A 17 5.86 -9.15 -17.15
C GLU A 17 4.75 -8.18 -17.59
N ASP A 18 3.98 -7.64 -16.65
CA ASP A 18 2.92 -6.66 -16.92
C ASP A 18 3.48 -5.39 -17.60
N ILE A 19 4.62 -4.88 -17.11
CA ILE A 19 5.32 -3.73 -17.71
C ILE A 19 5.80 -4.06 -19.12
N ARG A 20 6.43 -5.23 -19.33
CA ARG A 20 6.92 -5.67 -20.64
C ARG A 20 5.78 -5.79 -21.66
N ASN A 21 4.62 -6.23 -21.21
CA ASN A 21 3.40 -6.34 -22.03
C ASN A 21 2.67 -5.01 -22.23
N GLY A 22 3.19 -3.90 -21.70
CA GLY A 22 2.62 -2.57 -21.85
C GLY A 22 1.33 -2.33 -21.06
N LYS A 23 1.02 -3.20 -20.09
CA LYS A 23 -0.20 -3.08 -19.28
C LYS A 23 -0.17 -1.78 -18.47
N HIS A 24 -1.32 -1.11 -18.39
CA HIS A 24 -1.48 0.18 -17.69
C HIS A 24 -0.44 1.25 -18.08
N ALA A 25 0.10 1.19 -19.31
CA ALA A 25 1.18 2.05 -19.77
C ALA A 25 2.42 2.02 -18.84
N GLY A 26 2.72 0.85 -18.24
CA GLY A 26 3.85 0.64 -17.33
C GLY A 26 3.65 1.19 -15.92
N ARG A 27 2.45 1.70 -15.60
CA ARG A 27 2.16 2.29 -14.29
C ARG A 27 1.97 1.21 -13.22
N VAL A 28 2.82 1.24 -12.20
CA VAL A 28 2.65 0.47 -10.95
C VAL A 28 1.95 1.36 -9.92
N HIS A 29 0.87 0.86 -9.33
CA HIS A 29 0.16 1.55 -8.26
C HIS A 29 -0.31 0.53 -7.22
N THR A 30 0.30 0.55 -6.04
CA THR A 30 0.00 -0.37 -4.93
C THR A 30 -0.91 0.31 -3.89
N ARG A 31 -1.33 -0.45 -2.87
CA ARG A 31 -2.08 0.11 -1.74
C ARG A 31 -1.86 -0.68 -0.47
N PHE A 32 -1.80 0.02 0.66
CA PHE A 32 -1.89 -0.58 1.99
C PHE A 32 -3.29 -0.28 2.57
N PRO A 33 -4.19 -1.28 2.68
CA PRO A 33 -5.56 -1.06 3.09
C PRO A 33 -5.89 -1.63 4.49
N PRO A 34 -5.43 -1.01 5.59
CA PRO A 34 -5.77 -1.49 6.93
C PRO A 34 -7.22 -1.14 7.30
N GLU A 35 -7.86 -2.01 8.07
CA GLU A 35 -9.10 -1.67 8.78
C GLU A 35 -8.75 -0.77 9.99
N PRO A 36 -9.41 0.39 10.19
CA PRO A 36 -9.10 1.29 11.29
C PRO A 36 -9.80 0.86 12.60
N ASN A 37 -9.62 -0.41 13.00
CA ASN A 37 -10.23 -1.02 14.19
C ASN A 37 -9.20 -1.52 15.24
N GLY A 38 -7.91 -1.30 15.00
CA GLY A 38 -6.83 -1.71 15.88
C GLY A 38 -5.49 -1.06 15.55
N TYR A 39 -4.52 -1.22 16.45
CA TYR A 39 -3.14 -0.75 16.24
C TYR A 39 -2.36 -1.68 15.33
N LEU A 40 -1.46 -1.12 14.52
CA LEU A 40 -0.57 -1.92 13.70
C LEU A 40 0.43 -2.66 14.59
N HIS A 41 0.57 -3.97 14.38
CA HIS A 41 1.67 -4.77 14.91
C HIS A 41 2.71 -5.13 13.83
N ILE A 42 3.82 -5.75 14.22
CA ILE A 42 4.94 -6.14 13.35
C ILE A 42 4.53 -6.95 12.09
N GLY A 43 3.45 -7.73 12.16
CA GLY A 43 2.91 -8.43 10.98
C GLY A 43 2.53 -7.49 9.83
N HIS A 44 2.06 -6.28 10.12
CA HIS A 44 1.73 -5.27 9.11
C HIS A 44 2.96 -4.67 8.46
N ALA A 45 4.11 -4.62 9.16
CA ALA A 45 5.34 -4.06 8.63
C ALA A 45 5.72 -4.74 7.31
N LYS A 46 5.56 -6.07 7.22
CA LYS A 46 5.80 -6.81 5.97
C LYS A 46 4.92 -6.30 4.82
N ALA A 47 3.62 -6.12 5.06
CA ALA A 47 2.68 -5.67 4.04
C ALA A 47 2.96 -4.21 3.62
N ILE A 48 3.31 -3.34 4.58
CA ILE A 48 3.73 -1.96 4.33
C ILE A 48 4.98 -1.99 3.44
N THR A 49 6.07 -2.59 3.92
CA THR A 49 7.34 -2.65 3.17
C THR A 49 7.15 -3.18 1.75
N VAL A 50 6.42 -4.29 1.58
CA VAL A 50 6.15 -4.84 0.24
C VAL A 50 5.41 -3.84 -0.66
N ASN A 51 4.34 -3.21 -0.19
CA ASN A 51 3.57 -2.29 -1.05
C ASN A 51 4.35 -1.02 -1.39
N PHE A 52 5.01 -0.41 -0.40
CA PHE A 52 5.70 0.86 -0.57
C PHE A 52 7.03 0.70 -1.32
N GLU A 53 7.84 -0.31 -1.00
CA GLU A 53 9.11 -0.54 -1.70
C GLU A 53 8.91 -0.98 -3.15
N LEU A 54 7.87 -1.79 -3.44
CA LEU A 54 7.57 -2.15 -4.83
C LEU A 54 7.15 -0.93 -5.64
N ALA A 55 6.26 -0.09 -5.12
CA ALA A 55 5.90 1.14 -5.80
C ALA A 55 7.15 2.01 -6.04
N GLN A 56 7.99 2.22 -5.03
CA GLN A 56 9.21 3.02 -5.15
C GLN A 56 10.18 2.43 -6.18
N LYS A 57 10.43 1.12 -6.15
CA LYS A 57 11.33 0.40 -7.07
C LYS A 57 10.93 0.61 -8.53
N TYR A 58 9.64 0.64 -8.80
CA TYR A 58 9.08 0.77 -10.16
C TYR A 58 8.65 2.20 -10.51
N GLY A 59 9.02 3.21 -9.71
CA GLY A 59 8.62 4.61 -9.94
C GLY A 59 7.10 4.84 -9.89
N GLY A 60 6.39 3.94 -9.22
CA GLY A 60 4.96 3.94 -9.01
C GLY A 60 4.53 4.75 -7.79
N LYS A 61 3.27 4.53 -7.39
CA LYS A 61 2.62 5.22 -6.27
C LYS A 61 1.98 4.21 -5.32
N THR A 62 1.79 4.60 -4.06
CA THR A 62 1.11 3.78 -3.05
C THR A 62 -0.01 4.59 -2.43
N ASN A 63 -1.24 4.08 -2.47
CA ASN A 63 -2.33 4.66 -1.69
C ASN A 63 -2.34 4.09 -0.27
N LEU A 64 -2.55 4.97 0.72
CA LEU A 64 -3.08 4.55 2.03
C LEU A 64 -4.60 4.63 1.95
N ARG A 65 -5.28 3.50 2.19
CA ARG A 65 -6.74 3.45 2.17
C ARG A 65 -7.27 2.84 3.46
N MET A 66 -8.01 3.58 4.25
CA MET A 66 -8.72 3.01 5.39
C MET A 66 -9.85 2.14 4.85
N ASP A 67 -9.86 0.85 5.19
CA ASP A 67 -10.96 -0.06 4.84
C ASP A 67 -12.07 0.05 5.89
N ASP A 68 -12.72 1.22 5.90
CA ASP A 68 -13.65 1.69 6.91
C ASP A 68 -15.11 1.35 6.56
N THR A 69 -15.35 0.06 6.29
CA THR A 69 -16.68 -0.44 5.91
C THR A 69 -17.54 -0.91 7.09
N ASN A 70 -17.00 -0.87 8.32
CA ASN A 70 -17.66 -1.34 9.53
C ASN A 70 -17.81 -0.21 10.58
N PRO A 71 -18.94 0.51 10.58
CA PRO A 71 -19.13 1.71 11.41
C PRO A 71 -19.10 1.44 12.93
N SER A 72 -19.11 0.18 13.37
CA SER A 72 -19.19 -0.19 14.79
C SER A 72 -17.84 -0.24 15.51
N THR A 73 -16.73 -0.34 14.77
CA THR A 73 -15.39 -0.57 15.36
C THR A 73 -14.36 0.50 15.03
N GLU A 74 -14.76 1.52 14.28
CA GLU A 74 -13.87 2.51 13.72
C GLU A 74 -13.68 3.69 14.67
N LYS A 75 -12.43 4.09 14.88
CA LYS A 75 -12.08 5.25 15.69
C LYS A 75 -11.04 6.09 14.96
N THR A 76 -11.19 7.41 15.02
CA THR A 76 -10.21 8.36 14.50
C THR A 76 -8.81 8.12 15.09
N ASP A 77 -8.73 7.71 16.36
CA ASP A 77 -7.47 7.34 17.01
C ASP A 77 -6.69 6.26 16.25
N PHE A 78 -7.37 5.25 15.69
CA PHE A 78 -6.69 4.19 14.94
C PHE A 78 -6.14 4.70 13.60
N VAL A 79 -6.91 5.56 12.91
CA VAL A 79 -6.49 6.21 11.67
C VAL A 79 -5.20 7.00 11.88
N ASP A 80 -5.14 7.82 12.93
CA ASP A 80 -3.97 8.64 13.23
C ASP A 80 -2.73 7.79 13.59
N ASN A 81 -2.92 6.71 14.36
CA ASN A 81 -1.82 5.81 14.70
C ASN A 81 -1.29 5.05 13.48
N ILE A 82 -2.18 4.56 12.61
CA ILE A 82 -1.79 3.92 11.35
C ILE A 82 -0.92 4.88 10.51
N LYS A 83 -1.36 6.14 10.36
CA LYS A 83 -0.62 7.18 9.63
C LYS A 83 0.76 7.43 10.25
N ASN A 84 0.83 7.51 11.57
CA ASN A 84 2.08 7.74 12.29
C ASN A 84 3.05 6.57 12.17
N ASP A 85 2.58 5.32 12.28
CA ASP A 85 3.41 4.12 12.17
C ASP A 85 4.02 3.97 10.77
N ILE A 86 3.24 4.26 9.71
CA ILE A 86 3.73 4.22 8.33
C ILE A 86 4.82 5.28 8.12
N ARG A 87 4.61 6.51 8.62
CA ARG A 87 5.61 7.58 8.56
C ARG A 87 6.84 7.27 9.40
N TRP A 88 6.67 6.64 10.56
CA TRP A 88 7.76 6.21 11.44
C TRP A 88 8.64 5.14 10.76
N LEU A 89 8.04 4.26 9.95
CA LEU A 89 8.77 3.32 9.09
C LEU A 89 9.48 3.99 7.91
N GLY A 90 9.31 5.29 7.70
CA GLY A 90 9.97 6.07 6.65
C GLY A 90 9.25 6.06 5.31
N PHE A 91 7.96 5.69 5.28
CA PHE A 91 7.16 5.66 4.06
C PHE A 91 6.15 6.82 4.02
N GLU A 92 5.85 7.27 2.81
CA GLU A 92 4.77 8.21 2.51
C GLU A 92 3.87 7.64 1.42
N TRP A 93 2.57 7.85 1.57
CA TRP A 93 1.58 7.51 0.54
C TRP A 93 1.36 8.69 -0.40
N GLU A 94 0.77 8.40 -1.55
CA GLU A 94 0.42 9.40 -2.55
C GLU A 94 -0.79 10.23 -2.09
N GLY A 95 -0.62 11.55 -2.03
CA GLY A 95 -1.72 12.48 -1.78
C GLY A 95 -2.34 12.33 -0.38
N GLU A 96 -3.65 12.50 -0.31
CA GLU A 96 -4.43 12.31 0.92
C GLU A 96 -4.76 10.82 1.12
N GLU A 97 -4.96 10.41 2.38
CA GLU A 97 -5.55 9.10 2.63
C GLU A 97 -6.94 8.96 1.99
N LEU A 98 -7.27 7.74 1.60
CA LEU A 98 -8.57 7.40 1.03
C LEU A 98 -9.39 6.62 2.05
N TYR A 99 -10.71 6.72 1.96
CA TYR A 99 -11.64 5.94 2.77
C TYR A 99 -12.50 5.06 1.86
N ALA A 100 -12.70 3.80 2.24
CA ALA A 100 -13.58 2.90 1.51
C ALA A 100 -15.04 3.38 1.56
N SER A 101 -15.45 3.99 2.67
CA SER A 101 -16.77 4.55 2.89
C SER A 101 -17.13 5.69 1.92
N ASP A 102 -16.16 6.50 1.49
CA ASP A 102 -16.35 7.56 0.48
C ASP A 102 -16.83 7.00 -0.87
N TYR A 103 -16.63 5.70 -1.12
CA TYR A 103 -17.06 5.03 -2.35
C TYR A 103 -18.40 4.32 -2.22
N PHE A 104 -19.13 4.42 -1.11
CA PHE A 104 -20.40 3.70 -0.93
C PHE A 104 -21.45 4.04 -1.98
N ASP A 105 -21.58 5.31 -2.39
CA ASP A 105 -22.50 5.71 -3.45
C ASP A 105 -22.16 5.06 -4.81
N GLN A 106 -20.90 4.70 -5.04
CA GLN A 106 -20.46 4.00 -6.24
C GLN A 106 -20.64 2.48 -6.14
N LEU A 107 -20.68 1.93 -4.93
CA LEU A 107 -20.79 0.49 -4.67
C LEU A 107 -22.25 0.01 -4.54
N TYR A 108 -23.19 0.91 -4.23
CA TYR A 108 -24.62 0.66 -4.13
C TYR A 108 -25.32 0.65 -5.50
#